data_AF-A0A0N8JVM8-F1
#
_entry.id   AF-A0A0N8JVM8-F1
#
_cell.length_a   1.000
_cell.length_b   1.000
_cell.length_c   1.000
_cell.angle_alpha   90.00
_cell.angle_beta   90.00
_cell.angle_gamma   90.00
#
_symmetry.space_group_name_H-M   'P 1'
#
loop_
_entity.id
_entity.type
_entity.pdbx_description
1 polymer ?
#
loop_
_entity_poly.entity_id
_entity_poly.type
_entity_poly.pdbx_seq_one_letter_code
_entity_poly.pdbx_strand_id
1 'polypeptide(L)' 'MTQITSTYNTDLQLWQMQQFFARYPEAGAGETPRKQALETVLNNIDWVKRNKAEIGQWLEKNVPY' A
#
# COMPACT_ATOMS: atom_id res chain seq x y z
N MET A 1 -3.85 -0.68 -16.45
CA MET A 1 -2.44 -1.06 -16.20
C MET A 1 -2.29 -1.18 -14.69
N THR A 2 -2.18 -2.39 -14.15
CA THR A 2 -2.00 -2.62 -12.71
C THR A 2 -0.54 -2.41 -12.35
N GLN A 3 -0.26 -1.45 -11.45
CA GLN A 3 1.08 -1.26 -10.92
C GLN A 3 1.42 -2.40 -9.95
N ILE A 4 2.65 -2.91 -9.98
CA ILE A 4 3.10 -4.03 -9.13
C ILE A 4 2.89 -3.71 -7.63
N THR A 5 2.95 -2.42 -7.27
CA THR A 5 2.82 -1.94 -5.88
C THR A 5 1.39 -1.69 -5.43
N SER A 6 0.37 -1.91 -6.27
CA SER A 6 -1.02 -1.54 -5.95
C SER A 6 -1.62 -2.32 -4.78
N THR A 7 -1.03 -3.47 -4.43
CA THR A 7 -1.49 -4.33 -3.32
C THR A 7 -0.71 -4.09 -2.03
N TYR A 8 0.32 -3.24 -2.04
CA TYR A 8 1.14 -2.98 -0.87
C TYR A 8 0.33 -2.22 0.18
N ASN A 9 0.47 -2.62 1.43
CA ASN A 9 -0.33 -2.12 2.55
C ASN A 9 0.42 -2.14 3.89
N THR A 10 1.75 -2.22 3.87
CA THR A 10 2.60 -2.22 5.07
C THR A 10 3.63 -1.10 5.05
N ASP A 11 4.02 -0.61 6.23
CA ASP A 11 5.04 0.44 6.36
C ASP A 11 6.41 0.00 5.80
N LEU A 12 6.76 -1.29 5.88
CA LEU A 12 7.99 -1.84 5.29
C LEU A 12 7.98 -1.73 3.75
N GLN A 13 6.86 -2.07 3.11
CA GLN A 13 6.72 -1.96 1.65
C GLN A 13 6.81 -0.50 1.19
N LEU A 14 6.18 0.42 1.92
CA LEU A 14 6.28 1.85 1.66
C LEU A 14 7.74 2.33 1.74
N TRP A 15 8.46 1.93 2.79
CA TRP A 15 9.87 2.25 2.96
C TRP A 15 10.72 1.70 1.80
N GLN A 16 10.52 0.45 1.39
CA GLN A 16 11.24 -0.16 0.27
C GLN A 16 11.02 0.62 -1.04
N MET A 17 9.80 1.09 -1.30
CA MET A 17 9.50 1.92 -2.47
C MET A 17 10.22 3.27 -2.42
N GLN A 18 10.20 3.95 -1.27
CA GLN A 18 10.91 5.23 -1.09
C GLN A 18 12.41 5.06 -1.33
N GLN A 19 13.01 4.00 -0.78
CA GLN A 19 14.43 3.71 -0.99
C GLN A 19 14.74 3.37 -2.46
N PHE A 20 13.88 2.60 -3.12
CA PHE A 20 14.03 2.28 -4.53
C PHE A 20 13.98 3.52 -5.41
N PHE A 21 13.02 4.42 -5.21
CA PHE A 21 12.91 5.67 -5.97
C PHE A 21 14.06 6.64 -5.69
N ALA A 22 14.54 6.71 -4.45
CA ALA A 22 15.71 7.52 -4.10
C ALA A 22 17.00 6.99 -4.74
N ARG A 23 17.15 5.67 -4.86
CA ARG A 23 18.31 5.03 -5.48
C ARG A 23 18.32 5.14 -7.00
N TYR A 24 17.16 5.25 -7.62
CA TYR A 24 17.00 5.26 -9.07
C TYR A 24 16.20 6.48 -9.58
N PRO A 25 16.70 7.71 -9.37
CA PRO A 25 15.99 8.92 -9.79
C PRO A 25 15.73 8.92 -11.30
N GLU A 26 16.68 8.46 -12.12
CA GLU A 26 16.65 8.49 -13.59
C GLU A 26 16.01 7.25 -14.26
N ALA A 27 15.41 6.32 -13.50
CA ALA A 27 14.93 5.03 -14.05
C ALA A 27 13.66 5.11 -14.93
N GLY A 28 13.50 6.16 -15.74
CA GLY A 28 12.51 6.25 -16.82
C GLY A 28 11.06 6.46 -16.41
N ALA A 29 10.67 6.12 -15.17
CA ALA A 29 9.37 6.49 -14.62
C ALA A 29 9.40 7.94 -14.14
N GLY A 30 8.55 8.79 -14.71
CA GLY A 30 8.41 10.19 -14.30
C GLY A 30 8.05 10.34 -12.81
N GLU A 31 8.27 11.53 -12.26
CA GLU A 31 8.05 11.83 -10.84
C GLU A 31 6.59 11.60 -10.40
N THR A 32 5.62 11.98 -11.25
CA THR A 32 4.19 11.88 -10.97
C THR A 32 3.70 10.45 -10.66
N PRO A 33 3.93 9.43 -11.52
CA PRO A 33 3.49 8.07 -11.23
C PRO A 33 4.15 7.46 -9.99
N ARG A 34 5.36 7.89 -9.63
CA ARG A 34 6.01 7.47 -8.38
C ARG A 34 5.30 8.03 -7.15
N LYS A 35 4.92 9.32 -7.18
CA LYS A 35 4.13 9.94 -6.11
C LYS A 35 2.77 9.26 -5.94
N GLN A 36 2.07 9.00 -7.05
CA GLN A 36 0.79 8.30 -7.04
C GLN A 36 0.91 6.88 -6.45
N ALA A 37 1.97 6.16 -6.79
CA ALA A 37 2.24 4.85 -6.21
C ALA A 37 2.45 4.91 -4.69
N LEU A 38 3.21 5.89 -4.19
CA LEU A 38 3.42 6.09 -2.74
C LEU A 38 2.12 6.46 -2.01
N GLU A 39 1.33 7.36 -2.59
CA GLU A 39 0.03 7.77 -2.03
C GLU A 39 -0.95 6.60 -1.97
N THR A 40 -0.96 5.74 -3.00
CA THR A 40 -1.80 4.53 -3.02
C THR A 40 -1.43 3.60 -1.85
N VAL A 41 -0.15 3.36 -1.61
CA VAL A 41 0.30 2.48 -0.52
C VAL A 41 0.02 3.09 0.85
N LEU A 42 0.19 4.41 1.01
CA LEU A 42 -0.20 5.14 2.22
C LEU A 42 -1.69 4.97 2.52
N ASN A 43 -2.55 5.18 1.50
CA ASN A 43 -4.00 5.00 1.65
C ASN A 43 -4.38 3.57 2.01
N ASN A 44 -3.70 2.57 1.43
CA ASN A 44 -3.91 1.17 1.76
C ASN A 44 -3.52 0.86 3.22
N ILE A 45 -2.37 1.36 3.69
CA ILE A 45 -1.92 1.21 5.08
C ILE A 45 -2.95 1.81 6.04
N ASP A 46 -3.41 3.02 5.76
CA ASP A 46 -4.40 3.73 6.57
C ASP A 46 -5.74 2.99 6.60
N TRP A 47 -6.18 2.48 5.46
CA TRP A 47 -7.39 1.68 5.39
C TRP A 47 -7.27 0.41 6.22
N VAL A 48 -6.16 -0.33 6.11
CA VAL A 48 -5.96 -1.55 6.93
C VAL A 48 -5.94 -1.20 8.42
N LYS A 49 -5.23 -0.13 8.82
CA LYS A 49 -5.17 0.32 10.22
C LYS A 49 -6.56 0.63 10.80
N ARG A 50 -7.43 1.26 10.01
CA ARG A 50 -8.78 1.68 10.45
C ARG A 50 -9.81 0.54 10.42
N ASN A 51 -9.74 -0.35 9.43
CA ASN A 51 -10.83 -1.28 9.13
C ASN A 51 -10.55 -2.73 9.57
N LYS A 52 -9.29 -3.12 9.77
CA LYS A 52 -8.92 -4.53 10.04
C LYS A 52 -9.61 -5.10 11.28
N ALA A 53 -9.67 -4.33 12.36
CA ALA A 53 -10.28 -4.80 13.62
C ALA A 53 -11.79 -4.99 13.48
N GLU A 54 -12.49 -4.02 12.88
CA GLU A 54 -13.94 -4.08 12.65
C GLU A 54 -14.33 -5.25 11.74
N ILE A 55 -13.61 -5.41 10.63
CA ILE A 55 -13.85 -6.53 9.70
C ILE A 55 -13.56 -7.86 10.38
N GLY A 56 -12.51 -7.95 11.20
CA GLY A 56 -12.19 -9.15 11.99
C GLY A 56 -13.34 -9.55 12.91
N GLN A 57 -13.86 -8.60 13.69
CA GLN A 57 -15.01 -8.82 14.58
C GLN A 57 -16.28 -9.20 13.81
N TRP A 58 -16.51 -8.58 12.65
CA TRP A 58 -17.65 -8.92 11.81
C TRP A 58 -17.54 -10.35 11.28
N LEU A 59 -16.36 -10.79 10.85
CA LEU A 59 -16.13 -12.15 10.37
C LEU A 59 -16.35 -13.18 11.49
N GLU A 60 -15.78 -12.95 12.67
CA GLU A 60 -15.98 -13.82 13.84
C GLU A 60 -17.45 -13.97 14.23
N LYS A 61 -18.25 -12.90 14.06
CA LYS A 61 -19.67 -12.91 14.39
C LYS A 61 -20.54 -13.60 13.33
N ASN A 62 -20.18 -13.51 12.05
CA ASN A 62 -21.09 -13.84 10.94
C ASN A 62 -20.64 -15.03 10.08
N VAL A 63 -19.43 -15.52 10.23
CA VAL A 63 -18.92 -16.67 9.48
C VAL A 63 -18.68 -17.84 10.43
N PRO A 64 -19.63 -18.78 10.56
CA PRO A 64 -19.42 -20.00 11.33
C PRO A 64 -18.39 -20.91 10.63
N TYR A 65 -17.55 -21.57 11.44
CA TYR A 65 -16.54 -22.56 11.01
C TYR A 65 -17.16 -23.78 10.32
#